data_AF-A0A6C0JQA1-F1
#
_entry.id   AF-A0A6C0JQA1-F1
#
_cell.length_a   1.000
_cell.length_b   1.000
_cell.length_c   1.000
_cell.angle_alpha   90.00
_cell.angle_beta   90.00
_cell.angle_gamma   90.00
#
_symmetry.space_group_name_H-M   'P 1'
#
loop_
_entity.id
_entity.type
_entity.pdbx_description
1 polymer ?
#
loop_
_entity_poly.entity_id
_entity_poly.type
_entity_poly.pdbx_seq_one_letter_code
_entity_poly.pdbx_strand_id
1 'polypeptide(L)'
;MPPQISLSNLYEIKNKRDNYKNKTFDEIIKKCHEKIKSIAHQGGMNTFFEVPFIVIGKPLYKINDCIEYVIKALQKNGLLVRLIEKNMIYISWNPVDINKRKLIK
;
A
#
# COMPACT_ATOMS: atom_id res chain seq x y z
N MET A 1 -23.59 -40.99 2.82
CA MET A 1 -23.76 -39.76 3.64
C MET A 1 -23.25 -38.60 2.80
N PRO A 2 -24.02 -37.50 2.63
CA PRO A 2 -23.55 -36.36 1.83
C PRO A 2 -22.34 -35.71 2.51
N PRO A 3 -21.39 -35.13 1.74
CA PRO A 3 -20.25 -34.42 2.30
C PRO A 3 -20.72 -33.24 3.15
N GLN A 4 -20.24 -33.17 4.40
CA GLN A 4 -20.56 -32.12 5.36
C GLN A 4 -19.39 -31.12 5.44
N ILE A 5 -19.69 -29.83 5.43
CA ILE A 5 -18.68 -28.77 5.60
C ILE A 5 -18.75 -28.20 7.02
N SER A 6 -17.61 -28.15 7.71
CA SER A 6 -17.52 -27.58 9.06
C SER A 6 -17.47 -26.06 9.01
N LEU A 7 -18.28 -25.41 9.84
CA LEU A 7 -18.28 -23.96 10.01
C LEU A 7 -16.91 -23.42 10.46
N SER A 8 -16.19 -24.16 11.31
CA SER A 8 -14.83 -23.80 11.76
C SER A 8 -13.85 -23.72 10.59
N ASN A 9 -13.95 -24.64 9.64
CA ASN A 9 -13.12 -24.65 8.44
C ASN A 9 -13.37 -23.42 7.56
N LEU A 10 -14.63 -22.97 7.46
CA LEU A 10 -14.98 -21.74 6.73
C LEU A 10 -14.34 -20.49 7.36
N TYR A 11 -14.36 -20.40 8.70
CA TYR A 11 -13.72 -19.29 9.42
C TYR A 11 -12.19 -19.30 9.26
N GLU A 12 -11.55 -20.47 9.31
CA GLU A 12 -10.11 -20.60 9.08
C GLU A 12 -9.70 -20.15 7.68
N ILE A 13 -10.46 -20.53 6.65
CA ILE A 13 -10.20 -20.12 5.26
C ILE A 13 -10.24 -18.59 5.14
N LYS A 14 -11.26 -17.95 5.74
CA LYS A 14 -11.38 -16.49 5.76
C LYS A 14 -10.20 -15.83 6.48
N ASN A 15 -9.89 -16.28 7.70
CA ASN A 15 -8.80 -15.72 8.49
C ASN A 15 -7.44 -15.87 7.80
N LYS A 16 -7.18 -17.02 7.18
CA LYS A 16 -5.96 -17.23 6.38
C LYS A 16 -5.89 -16.20 5.25
N ARG A 17 -6.98 -16.01 4.50
CA ARG A 17 -7.05 -15.05 3.39
C ARG A 17 -6.77 -13.61 3.83
N ASP A 18 -7.38 -13.18 4.93
CA ASP A 18 -7.18 -11.83 5.48
C ASP A 18 -5.74 -11.63 5.95
N ASN A 19 -5.15 -12.64 6.58
CA ASN A 19 -3.75 -12.58 7.03
C ASN A 19 -2.77 -12.52 5.85
N TYR A 20 -3.03 -13.26 4.76
CA TYR A 20 -2.22 -13.15 3.54
C TYR A 20 -2.33 -11.77 2.88
N LYS A 21 -3.53 -11.18 2.85
CA LYS A 21 -3.74 -9.83 2.31
C LYS A 21 -2.88 -8.81 3.06
N ASN A 22 -2.90 -8.84 4.38
CA ASN A 22 -2.11 -7.92 5.21
C ASN A 22 -0.60 -8.08 4.95
N LYS A 23 -0.11 -9.33 4.89
CA LYS A 23 1.30 -9.60 4.56
C LYS A 23 1.71 -9.05 3.19
N THR A 24 0.88 -9.21 2.17
CA THR A 24 1.15 -8.65 0.84
C THR A 24 1.20 -7.13 0.88
N PHE A 25 0.28 -6.49 1.60
CA PHE A 25 0.23 -5.03 1.69
C PHE A 25 1.47 -4.47 2.41
N ASP A 26 1.90 -5.13 3.49
CA ASP A 26 3.10 -4.74 4.23
C ASP A 26 4.38 -4.88 3.39
N GLU A 27 4.47 -5.92 2.55
CA GLU A 27 5.58 -6.08 1.60
C GLU A 27 5.62 -4.96 0.55
N ILE A 28 4.45 -4.54 0.04
CA ILE A 28 4.36 -3.42 -0.90
C ILE A 28 4.80 -2.11 -0.22
N ILE A 29 4.40 -1.87 1.03
CA ILE A 29 4.86 -0.71 1.80
C ILE A 29 6.38 -0.75 1.99
N LYS A 30 6.97 -1.90 2.33
CA LYS A 30 8.43 -2.03 2.48
C LYS A 30 9.15 -1.61 1.20
N LYS A 31 8.73 -2.11 0.03
CA LYS A 31 9.29 -1.71 -1.27
C LYS A 31 9.14 -0.22 -1.54
N CYS A 32 8.00 0.35 -1.17
CA CYS A 32 7.77 1.79 -1.29
C CYS A 32 8.75 2.59 -0.41
N HIS A 33 8.95 2.19 0.85
CA HIS A 33 9.92 2.81 1.75
C HIS A 33 11.36 2.67 1.25
N GLU A 34 11.74 1.52 0.71
CA GLU A 34 13.06 1.32 0.09
C GLU A 34 13.29 2.28 -1.07
N LYS A 35 12.30 2.44 -1.95
CA LYS A 35 12.36 3.42 -3.05
C LYS A 35 12.50 4.85 -2.54
N ILE A 36 11.69 5.25 -1.56
CA ILE A 36 11.77 6.58 -0.94
C ILE A 36 13.18 6.82 -0.37
N LYS A 37 13.71 5.87 0.41
CA LYS A 37 15.06 5.95 0.97
C LYS A 37 16.11 6.07 -0.11
N SER A 38 16.04 5.26 -1.17
CA SER A 38 16.99 5.30 -2.28
C SER A 38 17.02 6.68 -2.96
N ILE A 39 15.85 7.26 -3.24
CA ILE A 39 15.75 8.60 -3.83
C ILE A 39 16.27 9.68 -2.87
N ALA A 40 15.95 9.58 -1.58
CA ALA A 40 16.47 10.51 -0.57
C ALA A 40 17.99 10.48 -0.47
N HIS A 41 18.62 9.29 -0.56
CA HIS A 41 20.09 9.17 -0.60
C HIS A 41 20.70 9.82 -1.84
N GLN A 42 19.96 9.88 -2.94
CA GLN A 42 20.36 10.57 -4.18
C GLN A 42 20.08 12.08 -4.14
N GLY A 43 19.58 12.61 -3.02
CA GLY A 43 19.23 14.03 -2.86
C GLY A 43 17.85 14.43 -3.39
N GLY A 44 17.05 13.47 -3.87
CA GLY A 44 15.68 13.73 -4.29
C GLY A 44 14.73 13.95 -3.10
N MET A 45 13.65 14.70 -3.32
CA MET A 45 12.63 14.98 -2.29
C MET A 45 11.22 14.51 -2.66
N ASN A 46 11.07 13.87 -3.82
CA ASN A 46 9.81 13.31 -4.29
C ASN A 46 10.05 12.10 -5.20
N THR A 47 9.03 11.28 -5.37
CA THR A 47 9.08 10.14 -6.29
C THR A 47 7.67 9.68 -6.67
N PHE A 48 7.58 8.87 -7.72
CA PHE A 48 6.38 8.14 -8.08
C PHE A 48 6.55 6.68 -7.68
N PHE A 49 5.50 6.07 -7.15
CA PHE A 49 5.45 4.65 -6.84
C PHE A 49 4.23 4.04 -7.51
N GLU A 50 4.45 2.94 -8.22
CA GLU A 50 3.38 2.19 -8.84
C GLU A 50 3.04 0.99 -7.96
N VAL A 51 1.79 0.93 -7.50
CA VAL A 51 1.29 -0.21 -6.74
C VAL A 51 1.06 -1.35 -7.74
N PRO A 52 1.70 -2.52 -7.57
CA PRO A 52 1.54 -3.62 -8.50
C PRO A 52 0.09 -4.11 -8.48
N PHE A 53 -0.44 -4.54 -9.63
CA PHE A 53 -1.75 -5.21 -9.69
C PHE A 53 -1.68 -6.65 -9.16
N ILE A 54 -0.53 -7.30 -9.32
CA ILE A 54 -0.29 -8.70 -8.95
C ILE A 54 1.12 -8.80 -8.36
N VAL A 55 1.27 -9.61 -7.32
CA VAL A 55 2.58 -9.98 -6.75
C VAL A 55 2.78 -11.48 -6.96
N ILE A 56 3.85 -11.85 -7.66
CA ILE A 56 4.16 -13.26 -7.97
C ILE A 56 4.31 -14.04 -6.66
N GLY A 57 3.69 -15.22 -6.59
CA GLY A 57 3.70 -16.06 -5.40
C GLY A 57 2.77 -15.61 -4.26
N LYS A 58 1.89 -14.62 -4.50
CA LYS A 58 0.90 -14.14 -3.54
C LYS A 58 -0.52 -14.27 -4.09
N PRO A 59 -1.53 -14.40 -3.21
CA PRO A 59 -2.93 -14.41 -3.64
C PRO A 59 -3.31 -13.05 -4.24
N LEU A 60 -4.29 -13.09 -5.16
CA LEU A 60 -4.90 -11.89 -5.73
C LEU A 60 -5.53 -11.03 -4.63
N TYR A 61 -5.37 -9.72 -4.75
CA TYR A 61 -5.94 -8.73 -3.85
C TYR A 61 -6.67 -7.64 -4.65
N LYS A 62 -7.54 -6.90 -3.97
CA LYS A 62 -8.18 -5.72 -4.55
C LYS A 62 -7.16 -4.58 -4.56
N ILE A 63 -6.78 -4.15 -5.76
CA ILE A 63 -5.77 -3.10 -5.95
C ILE A 63 -6.14 -1.80 -5.24
N ASN A 64 -7.42 -1.40 -5.28
CA ASN A 64 -7.92 -0.19 -4.63
C ASN A 64 -7.70 -0.22 -3.11
N ASP A 65 -8.01 -1.35 -2.45
CA ASP A 65 -7.77 -1.53 -1.02
C ASP A 65 -6.27 -1.39 -0.68
N CYS A 66 -5.38 -1.90 -1.56
CA CYS A 66 -3.95 -1.80 -1.36
C CYS A 66 -3.45 -0.37 -1.52
N ILE A 67 -3.91 0.34 -2.55
CA ILE A 67 -3.59 1.76 -2.79
C ILE A 67 -4.03 2.59 -1.60
N GLU A 68 -5.26 2.41 -1.13
CA GLU A 68 -5.78 3.14 0.03
C GLU A 68 -4.96 2.86 1.30
N TYR A 69 -4.60 1.60 1.54
CA TYR A 69 -3.74 1.21 2.65
C TYR A 69 -2.36 1.87 2.59
N VAL A 70 -1.69 1.82 1.43
CA VAL A 70 -0.37 2.43 1.22
C VAL A 70 -0.44 3.95 1.40
N ILE A 71 -1.45 4.62 0.82
CA ILE A 71 -1.64 6.07 0.96
C ILE A 71 -1.82 6.43 2.43
N LYS A 72 -2.72 5.75 3.16
CA LYS A 72 -2.96 6.03 4.59
C LYS A 72 -1.70 5.82 5.43
N ALA A 73 -0.97 4.74 5.21
CA ALA A 73 0.25 4.44 5.93
C ALA A 73 1.34 5.51 5.71
N LEU A 74 1.58 5.91 4.45
CA LEU A 74 2.55 6.94 4.12
C LEU A 74 2.15 8.33 4.63
N GLN A 75 0.85 8.68 4.55
CA GLN A 75 0.34 9.94 5.10
C GLN A 75 0.47 10.00 6.63
N LYS A 76 0.33 8.86 7.33
CA LYS A 76 0.56 8.77 8.78
C LYS A 76 2.02 9.11 9.15
N ASN A 77 2.96 8.87 8.25
CA ASN A 77 4.37 9.25 8.42
C ASN A 77 4.65 10.73 8.09
N GLY A 78 3.62 11.53 7.80
CA GLY A 78 3.75 12.95 7.47
C GLY A 78 4.10 13.25 6.01
N LEU A 79 4.14 12.23 5.15
CA LEU A 79 4.44 12.40 3.73
C LEU A 79 3.22 12.99 2.99
N LEU A 80 3.49 13.84 1.99
CA LEU A 80 2.48 14.20 1.01
C LEU A 80 2.31 13.04 0.04
N VAL A 81 1.09 12.51 -0.07
CA VAL A 81 0.77 11.43 -1.02
C VAL A 81 -0.48 11.77 -1.81
N ARG A 82 -0.41 11.64 -3.13
CA ARG A 82 -1.52 11.88 -4.06
C ARG A 82 -1.62 10.74 -5.08
N LEU A 83 -2.84 10.29 -5.36
CA LEU A 83 -3.11 9.37 -6.46
C LEU A 83 -3.09 10.17 -7.78
N ILE A 84 -2.30 9.74 -8.76
CA ILE A 84 -2.18 10.40 -10.06
C ILE A 84 -2.99 9.64 -11.10
N GLU A 85 -2.79 8.32 -11.16
CA GLU A 85 -3.47 7.40 -12.08
C GLU A 85 -4.02 6.18 -11.32
N LYS A 86 -4.57 5.17 -12.02
CA LYS A 86 -5.24 4.01 -11.42
C LYS A 86 -4.44 3.30 -10.32
N ASN A 87 -3.12 3.22 -10.43
CA ASN A 87 -2.24 2.57 -9.47
C ASN A 87 -0.94 3.34 -9.18
N MET A 88 -0.80 4.55 -9.72
CA MET A 88 0.40 5.37 -9.53
C MET A 88 0.15 6.44 -8.47
N ILE A 89 0.97 6.42 -7.42
CA ILE A 89 0.97 7.42 -6.36
C ILE A 89 2.20 8.31 -6.44
N TYR A 90 1.98 9.61 -6.33
CA TYR A 90 3.02 10.61 -6.12
C TYR A 90 3.27 10.76 -4.63
N ILE A 91 4.54 10.76 -4.24
CA ILE A 91 5.01 10.84 -2.86
C ILE A 91 6.03 11.98 -2.77
N SER A 92 5.85 12.91 -1.84
CA SER A 92 6.79 13.99 -1.58
C SER A 92 7.01 14.19 -0.09
N TRP A 93 8.26 14.39 0.28
CA TRP A 93 8.70 14.85 1.60
C TRP A 93 9.36 16.23 1.53
N ASN A 94 9.18 16.95 0.42
CA ASN A 94 9.63 18.32 0.28
C ASN A 94 8.79 19.24 1.20
N PRO A 95 9.40 20.04 2.09
CA PRO A 95 8.68 20.97 2.97
C PRO A 95 7.76 21.94 2.22
N VAL A 96 8.15 22.38 1.02
CA VAL A 96 7.34 23.29 0.18
C VAL A 96 6.02 22.61 -0.22
N ASP A 97 6.08 21.34 -0.61
CA ASP A 97 4.90 20.58 -1.03
C ASP A 97 3.99 20.27 0.16
N ILE A 98 4.58 19.92 1.31
CA ILE A 98 3.84 19.64 2.56
C ILE A 98 3.08 20.87 3.05
N ASN A 99 3.71 22.06 3.00
CA ASN A 99 3.09 23.30 3.43
C ASN A 99 1.95 23.75 2.52
N LYS A 100 2.08 23.61 1.19
CA LYS A 100 1.00 23.89 0.25
C LYS A 100 -0.27 23.08 0.56
N ARG A 101 -0.15 21.81 0.98
CA ARG A 101 -1.31 20.99 1.38
C ARG A 101 -2.05 21.57 2.60
N LYS A 102 -1.33 22.15 3.56
CA LYS A 102 -1.93 22.73 4.78
C LYS A 102 -2.72 24.01 4.48
N LEU A 103 -2.35 24.75 3.43
CA LEU A 103 -3.01 26.00 3.04
C LEU A 103 -4.34 25.81 2.30
N ILE A 104 -4.63 24.59 1.82
CA ILE A 104 -5.82 24.26 1.02
C ILE A 104 -6.88 23.53 1.87
N LYS A 105 -6.59 23.23 3.14
CA LYS A 105 -7.54 22.68 4.11
C LYS A 105 -8.07 23.79 5.01
#